data_AF-A0A815R026-F1
#
_entry.id   AF-A0A815R026-F1
#
_cell.length_a   1.000
_cell.length_b   1.000
_cell.length_c   1.000
_cell.angle_alpha   90.00
_cell.angle_beta   90.00
_cell.angle_gamma   90.00
#
_symmetry.space_group_name_H-M   'P 1'
#
loop_
_entity.id
_entity.type
_entity.pdbx_description
1 polymer ?
#
loop_
_entity_poly.entity_id
_entity_poly.type
_entity_poly.pdbx_seq_one_letter_code
_entity_poly.pdbx_strand_id
1 'polypeptide(L)' 'MSKENFCFYIKARTALNIRPGVIYYELYSVCGDQAPSYATVKRWAKWFHEDREEVEDEVRPGTPVTEITSENIEQ' A
#
# COMPACT_ATOMS: atom_id res chain seq x y z
N MET A 1 12.28 0.87 -9.55
CA MET A 1 10.96 0.26 -9.27
C MET A 1 10.07 1.29 -8.61
N SER A 2 8.79 1.36 -8.97
CA SER A 2 7.83 2.23 -8.28
C SER A 2 7.44 1.63 -6.93
N LYS A 3 6.96 2.47 -5.99
CA LYS A 3 6.48 2.03 -4.67
C LYS A 3 5.35 1.00 -4.78
N GLU A 4 4.52 1.11 -5.80
CA GLU A 4 3.43 0.18 -6.15
C GLU A 4 3.95 -1.23 -6.42
N ASN A 5 5.10 -1.37 -7.09
CA ASN A 5 5.69 -2.67 -7.39
C ASN A 5 6.12 -3.41 -6.12
N PHE A 6 6.64 -2.70 -5.12
CA PHE A 6 7.00 -3.31 -3.84
C PHE A 6 5.79 -3.75 -3.04
N CYS A 7 4.75 -2.92 -2.99
CA CYS A 7 3.49 -3.24 -2.35
C CYS A 7 2.86 -4.51 -2.94
N PHE A 8 2.72 -4.55 -4.27
CA PHE A 8 2.18 -5.71 -4.98
C PHE A 8 2.99 -6.98 -4.72
N TYR A 9 4.33 -6.89 -4.77
CA TYR A 9 5.21 -8.02 -4.48
C TYR A 9 5.03 -8.53 -3.05
N ILE A 10 4.99 -7.63 -2.07
CA ILE A 10 4.76 -8.00 -0.66
C ILE A 10 3.39 -8.65 -0.49
N LYS A 11 2.33 -8.13 -1.15
CA LYS A 11 0.98 -8.73 -1.14
C LYS A 11 1.02 -10.17 -1.68
N ALA A 12 1.59 -10.36 -2.86
CA ALA A 12 1.68 -11.67 -3.50
C ALA A 12 2.46 -12.67 -2.65
N ARG A 13 3.61 -12.29 -2.09
CA ARG A 13 4.43 -13.17 -1.23
C ARG A 13 3.77 -13.46 0.12
N THR A 14 3.05 -12.50 0.69
CA THR A 14 2.28 -12.70 1.93
C THR A 14 1.13 -13.66 1.70
N ALA A 15 0.40 -13.57 0.58
CA ALA A 15 -0.65 -14.52 0.20
C ALA A 15 -0.12 -15.96 0.03
N LEU A 16 1.16 -16.11 -0.35
CA LEU A 16 1.87 -17.39 -0.39
C LEU A 16 2.42 -17.85 0.98
N ASN A 17 2.03 -17.20 2.08
CA ASN A 17 2.51 -17.47 3.45
C ASN A 17 4.04 -17.38 3.61
N ILE A 18 4.70 -16.55 2.80
CA ILE A 18 6.15 -16.31 2.94
C ILE A 18 6.39 -15.36 4.12
N ARG A 19 7.37 -15.70 4.96
CA ARG A 19 7.74 -14.88 6.12
C ARG A 19 8.29 -13.51 5.70
N PRO A 20 7.92 -12.40 6.38
CA PRO A 20 8.35 -11.05 6.01
C PRO A 20 9.88 -10.86 5.93
N GLY A 21 10.65 -11.60 6.73
CA GLY A 21 12.11 -11.58 6.67
C GLY A 21 12.65 -12.05 5.33
N VAL A 22 12.08 -13.13 4.78
CA VAL A 22 12.47 -13.66 3.47
C VAL A 22 12.12 -12.67 2.37
N ILE A 23 10.92 -12.09 2.43
CA ILE A 23 10.47 -11.06 1.47
C ILE A 23 11.42 -9.87 1.46
N TYR A 24 11.86 -9.40 2.63
CA TYR A 24 12.84 -8.33 2.73
C TYR A 24 14.19 -8.69 2.11
N TYR A 25 14.71 -9.89 2.38
CA TYR A 25 15.97 -10.34 1.79
C TYR A 25 15.90 -10.45 0.26
N GLU A 26 14.79 -10.95 -0.29
CA GLU A 26 14.57 -11.00 -1.75
C GLU A 26 14.50 -9.60 -2.36
N LEU A 27 13.81 -8.67 -1.70
CA LEU A 27 13.72 -7.29 -2.18
C LEU A 27 15.08 -6.58 -2.10
N TYR A 28 15.81 -6.76 -1.00
CA TYR A 28 17.13 -6.16 -0.81
C TYR A 28 18.18 -6.76 -1.76
N SER A 29 18.13 -8.07 -2.03
CA SER A 29 19.06 -8.70 -2.97
C SER A 29 18.87 -8.23 -4.42
N VAL A 30 17.63 -7.90 -4.81
CA VAL A 30 17.32 -7.41 -6.17
C VAL A 30 17.49 -5.89 -6.28
N CYS A 31 17.16 -5.13 -5.23
CA CYS A 31 17.01 -3.66 -5.32
C CYS A 31 18.01 -2.87 -4.48
N GLY A 32 18.78 -3.53 -3.61
CA GLY A 32 19.71 -2.89 -2.69
C GLY A 32 19.03 -1.79 -1.88
N ASP A 33 19.64 -0.61 -1.89
CA ASP A 33 19.18 0.56 -1.12
C ASP A 33 17.84 1.15 -1.59
N GLN A 34 17.34 0.73 -2.74
CA GLN A 34 15.99 1.11 -3.21
C GLN A 34 14.90 0.22 -2.59
N ALA A 35 15.26 -0.85 -1.89
CA ALA A 35 14.31 -1.74 -1.25
C ALA A 35 13.61 -1.04 -0.06
N PRO A 36 12.33 -1.35 0.20
CA PRO A 36 11.67 -0.90 1.41
C PRO A 36 12.35 -1.49 2.66
N SER A 37 12.40 -0.71 3.73
CA SER A 37 12.93 -1.18 5.01
C SER A 37 12.18 -2.40 5.52
N TYR A 38 12.87 -3.25 6.29
CA TYR A 38 12.25 -4.44 6.90
C TYR A 38 10.98 -4.10 7.72
N ALA A 39 10.99 -2.99 8.46
CA ALA A 39 9.82 -2.51 9.21
C ALA A 39 8.63 -2.21 8.30
N THR A 40 8.89 -1.64 7.11
CA THR A 40 7.86 -1.42 6.08
C THR A 40 7.33 -2.77 5.60
N VAL A 41 8.18 -3.68 5.16
CA VAL A 41 7.77 -5.02 4.70
C VAL A 41 6.92 -5.73 5.74
N LYS A 42 7.31 -5.71 7.02
CA LYS A 42 6.56 -6.33 8.12
C LYS A 42 5.18 -5.69 8.33
N ARG A 43 5.07 -4.36 8.25
CA ARG A 43 3.79 -3.64 8.38
C ARG A 43 2.83 -4.02 7.24
N TRP A 44 3.31 -3.98 6.00
CA TRP A 44 2.50 -4.33 4.83
C TRP A 44 2.09 -5.80 4.84
N ALA A 45 3.01 -6.72 5.16
CA ALA A 45 2.69 -8.14 5.29
C ALA A 45 1.65 -8.40 6.40
N LYS A 46 1.72 -7.69 7.53
CA LYS A 46 0.69 -7.75 8.57
C LYS A 46 -0.66 -7.27 8.05
N TRP A 47 -0.71 -6.12 7.38
CA TRP A 47 -1.94 -5.58 6.80
C TRP A 47 -2.59 -6.52 5.80
N PHE A 48 -1.81 -7.12 4.91
CA PHE A 48 -2.33 -8.09 3.92
C PHE A 48 -2.78 -9.40 4.54
N HIS A 49 -2.11 -9.86 5.61
CA HIS A 49 -2.55 -11.05 6.35
C HIS A 49 -3.85 -10.80 7.13
N GLU A 50 -4.10 -9.56 7.55
CA GLU A 50 -5.33 -9.15 8.25
C GLU A 50 -6.49 -8.84 7.27
N ASP A 51 -6.41 -9.30 6.00
CA ASP A 51 -7.42 -9.13 4.95
C ASP A 51 -7.84 -7.67 4.67
N ARG A 52 -6.94 -6.69 4.92
CA ARG A 52 -7.07 -5.39 4.25
C ARG A 52 -6.57 -5.55 2.81
N GLU A 53 -7.47 -6.00 1.94
CA GLU A 53 -7.18 -6.19 0.52
C GLU A 53 -7.06 -4.88 -0.28
N GLU A 54 -7.47 -3.74 0.29
CA GLU A 54 -7.39 -2.44 -0.36
C GLU A 54 -5.93 -2.02 -0.57
N VAL A 55 -5.53 -2.02 -1.84
CA VAL A 55 -4.28 -1.44 -2.34
C VAL A 55 -4.42 0.08 -2.54
N GLU A 56 -5.65 0.60 -2.46
CA GLU A 56 -5.95 2.02 -2.48
C GLU A 56 -5.65 2.64 -1.10
N ASP A 57 -4.92 3.76 -1.10
CA ASP A 57 -4.81 4.63 0.07
C ASP A 57 -6.25 5.04 0.46
N GLU A 58 -6.72 4.63 1.64
CA GLU A 58 -7.97 5.16 2.21
C GLU A 58 -7.92 6.69 2.08
N VAL A 59 -8.93 7.28 1.42
CA VAL A 59 -9.03 8.74 1.22
C VAL A 59 -8.86 9.39 2.60
N ARG A 60 -7.70 10.01 2.83
CA ARG A 60 -7.43 10.67 4.10
C ARG A 60 -8.56 11.68 4.35
N PRO A 61 -9.27 11.60 5.49
CA PRO A 61 -10.29 12.57 5.83
C PRO A 61 -9.60 13.91 6.09
N GLY A 62 -9.51 14.73 5.05
CA GLY A 62 -8.77 16.00 5.08
C GLY A 62 -8.97 16.86 3.84
N THR A 63 -9.57 16.35 2.78
CA THR A 63 -10.02 17.20 1.67
C THR A 63 -11.51 17.44 1.84
N PRO A 64 -11.97 18.69 2.09
CA PRO A 64 -13.38 18.98 2.04
C PRO A 64 -13.86 18.63 0.62
N VAL A 65 -14.76 17.66 0.54
CA VAL A 65 -15.60 17.49 -0.64
C VAL A 65 -16.31 18.82 -0.80
N THR A 66 -15.88 19.59 -1.80
CA THR A 66 -16.61 20.77 -2.22
C THR A 66 -17.91 20.24 -2.82
N GLU A 67 -18.94 20.16 -1.96
CA GLU A 67 -20.32 20.07 -2.39
C GLU A 67 -20.55 21.21 -3.39
N ILE A 68 -20.75 20.85 -4.65
CA ILE A 68 -21.23 21.79 -5.65
C ILE A 68 -22.72 21.98 -5.35
N THR A 69 -23.05 22.94 -4.50
CA THR A 69 -24.44 23.33 -4.27
C THR A 69 -25.02 23.82 -5.59
N SER A 70 -26.05 23.13 -6.08
CA SER A 70 -26.78 23.48 -7.30
C SER A 70 -27.82 24.58 -7.04
N GLU A 71 -27.47 25.57 -6.19
CA GLU A 71 -28.40 26.61 -5.72
C GLU A 71 -28.19 27.95 -6.46
N ASN A 72 -27.71 27.88 -7.71
CA ASN A 72 -27.76 29.00 -8.63
C ASN A 72 -28.60 28.63 -9.85
N ILE A 73 -29.90 28.39 -9.60
CA ILE A 73 -30.92 28.46 -10.65
C ILE A 73 -31.71 29.74 -10.37
N GLU A 74 -31.24 30.85 -10.92
CA GLU A 74 -32.13 31.97 -11.21
C GLU A 74 -33.08 31.54 -12.33
N GLN A 75 -34.34 31.26 -12.01
CA GLN A 75 -35.49 31.45 -12.91
C GLN A 75 -36.75 31.77 -12.13
#